data_AF-A0A329RC71-F1
#
_entry.id   AF-A0A329RC71-F1
#
_cell.length_a   1.000
_cell.length_b   1.000
_cell.length_c   1.000
_cell.angle_alpha   90.00
_cell.angle_beta   90.00
_cell.angle_gamma   90.00
#
_symmetry.space_group_name_H-M   'P 1'
#
loop_
_entity.id
_entity.type
_entity.pdbx_description
1 polymer ?
#
loop_
_entity_poly.entity_id
_entity_poly.type
_entity_poly.pdbx_seq_one_letter_code
_entity_poly.pdbx_strand_id
1 'polypeptide(L)'
;MTEATDEELLGGWKPRLGPLSVAEKVEQAELLKRQGNLHVKQGELKRALASYAKVFAYVNGLSVAGDAMSQYAQGAAGMTATKEQGAQIQAVKVAVWANMALCHLKLGAQPERALSCCDKVLELEPQHSKARFRKAQAMVQLAHYERAYQLLSELLEEEPKNAAVRSEIRALQVKKREYDAEAKAKEKSAFGNMFK
;
A
#
# COMPACT_ATOMS: atom_id res chain seq x y z
N MET A 1 31.45 -14.29 4.59
CA MET A 1 30.86 -14.32 3.25
C MET A 1 29.92 -13.13 3.16
N THR A 2 30.23 -12.14 2.34
CA THR A 2 29.33 -10.99 2.11
C THR A 2 28.14 -11.48 1.28
N GLU A 3 26.91 -11.31 1.79
CA GLU A 3 25.70 -11.56 1.00
C GLU A 3 25.71 -10.65 -0.23
N ALA A 4 25.37 -11.19 -1.40
CA ALA A 4 25.29 -10.42 -2.63
C ALA A 4 24.22 -9.32 -2.49
N THR A 5 24.50 -8.14 -3.04
CA THR A 5 23.55 -7.02 -3.04
C THR A 5 22.29 -7.37 -3.86
N ASP A 6 21.16 -6.73 -3.56
CA ASP A 6 19.93 -6.93 -4.33
C ASP A 6 20.14 -6.59 -5.83
N GLU A 7 20.98 -5.60 -6.13
CA GLU A 7 21.38 -5.22 -7.48
C GLU A 7 22.13 -6.33 -8.22
N GLU A 8 23.09 -6.98 -7.56
CA GLU A 8 23.83 -8.12 -8.11
C GLU A 8 22.93 -9.35 -8.28
N LEU A 9 22.09 -9.63 -7.28
CA LEU A 9 21.19 -10.78 -7.27
C LEU A 9 20.12 -10.69 -8.37
N LEU A 10 19.58 -9.49 -8.61
CA LEU A 10 18.46 -9.28 -9.50
C LEU A 10 18.88 -8.77 -10.89
N GLY A 11 20.18 -8.66 -11.14
CA GLY A 11 20.77 -8.33 -12.44
C GLY A 11 20.35 -9.33 -13.51
N GLY A 12 19.38 -8.96 -14.36
CA GLY A 12 18.86 -9.84 -15.41
C GLY A 12 17.94 -10.97 -14.93
N TRP A 13 17.64 -11.03 -13.63
CA TRP A 13 16.75 -12.04 -13.06
C TRP A 13 15.33 -11.93 -13.62
N LYS A 14 14.70 -13.08 -13.86
CA LYS A 14 13.31 -13.19 -14.32
C LYS A 14 12.54 -14.17 -13.44
N PRO A 15 11.26 -13.89 -13.14
CA PRO A 15 10.43 -14.80 -12.37
C PRO A 15 10.27 -16.14 -13.09
N ARG A 16 10.35 -17.24 -12.33
CA ARG A 16 10.06 -18.59 -12.81
C ARG A 16 8.56 -18.74 -13.07
N LEU A 17 8.22 -19.39 -14.17
CA LEU A 17 6.85 -19.70 -14.59
C LEU A 17 6.62 -21.22 -14.55
N GLY A 18 5.36 -21.64 -14.45
CA GLY A 18 4.97 -23.05 -14.45
C GLY A 18 4.59 -23.60 -13.07
N PRO A 19 4.51 -24.93 -12.92
CA PRO A 19 4.22 -25.57 -11.63
C PRO A 19 5.35 -25.27 -10.64
N LEU A 20 5.00 -24.67 -9.51
CA LEU A 20 5.91 -24.30 -8.43
C LEU A 20 5.33 -24.79 -7.11
N SER A 21 6.18 -25.31 -6.24
CA SER A 21 5.82 -25.57 -4.84
C SER A 21 5.46 -24.28 -4.11
N VAL A 22 4.77 -24.38 -2.96
CA VAL A 22 4.49 -23.20 -2.13
C VAL A 22 5.76 -22.46 -1.76
N ALA A 23 6.82 -23.18 -1.38
CA ALA A 23 8.09 -22.58 -1.00
C ALA A 23 8.71 -21.76 -2.16
N GLU A 24 8.74 -22.34 -3.37
CA GLU A 24 9.23 -21.63 -4.55
C GLU A 24 8.36 -20.42 -4.88
N LYS A 25 7.02 -20.51 -4.74
CA LYS A 25 6.14 -19.35 -4.94
C LYS A 25 6.42 -18.21 -3.97
N VAL A 26 6.64 -18.53 -2.68
CA VAL A 26 7.01 -17.54 -1.66
C VAL A 26 8.36 -16.91 -1.98
N GLU A 27 9.34 -17.71 -2.43
CA GLU A 27 10.64 -17.20 -2.86
C GLU A 27 10.52 -16.26 -4.07
N GLN A 28 9.76 -16.62 -5.10
CA GLN A 28 9.53 -15.75 -6.26
C GLN A 28 8.86 -14.43 -5.86
N ALA A 29 7.90 -14.48 -4.94
CA ALA A 29 7.21 -13.30 -4.40
C ALA A 29 8.18 -12.37 -3.64
N GLU A 30 9.09 -12.94 -2.86
CA GLU A 30 10.12 -12.19 -2.12
C GLU A 30 11.11 -11.50 -3.06
N LEU A 31 11.59 -12.21 -4.09
CA LEU A 31 12.49 -11.65 -5.10
C LEU A 31 11.82 -10.53 -5.91
N LEU A 32 10.55 -10.69 -6.28
CA LEU A 32 9.76 -9.65 -6.95
C LEU A 32 9.55 -8.41 -6.07
N LYS A 33 9.31 -8.60 -4.76
CA LYS A 33 9.24 -7.49 -3.79
C LYS A 33 10.58 -6.73 -3.76
N ARG A 34 11.70 -7.44 -3.67
CA ARG A 34 13.05 -6.83 -3.68
C ARG A 34 13.31 -6.07 -4.98
N GLN A 35 12.94 -6.65 -6.12
CA GLN A 35 13.03 -5.98 -7.43
C GLN A 35 12.21 -4.69 -7.47
N GLY A 36 10.98 -4.72 -6.95
CA GLY A 36 10.16 -3.52 -6.82
C GLY A 36 10.80 -2.46 -5.93
N ASN A 37 11.40 -2.86 -4.80
CA ASN A 37 12.11 -1.94 -3.90
C ASN A 37 13.33 -1.29 -4.59
N LEU A 38 14.07 -2.01 -5.43
CA LEU A 38 15.15 -1.44 -6.24
C LEU A 38 14.62 -0.38 -7.21
N HIS A 39 13.53 -0.66 -7.92
CA HIS A 39 12.89 0.33 -8.80
C HIS A 39 12.43 1.57 -8.01
N VAL A 40 11.93 1.41 -6.78
CA VAL A 40 11.60 2.55 -5.91
C VAL A 40 12.83 3.37 -5.58
N LYS A 41 13.96 2.75 -5.22
CA LYS A 41 15.23 3.44 -4.95
C LYS A 41 15.73 4.20 -6.19
N GLN A 42 15.52 3.65 -7.38
CA GLN A 42 15.88 4.26 -8.67
C GLN A 42 14.88 5.32 -9.15
N GLY A 43 13.77 5.54 -8.46
CA GLY A 43 12.72 6.48 -8.87
C GLY A 43 11.80 5.96 -9.99
N GLU A 44 11.96 4.70 -10.41
CA GLU A 44 11.19 4.07 -11.49
C GLU A 44 9.85 3.51 -10.98
N LEU A 45 8.98 4.38 -10.45
CA LEU A 45 7.77 4.00 -9.71
C LEU A 45 6.81 3.10 -10.52
N LYS A 46 6.69 3.32 -11.83
CA LYS A 46 5.86 2.47 -12.70
C LYS A 46 6.40 1.04 -12.82
N ARG A 47 7.73 0.89 -12.90
CA ARG A 47 8.39 -0.43 -12.93
C ARG A 47 8.27 -1.11 -11.56
N ALA A 48 8.40 -0.35 -10.48
CA ALA A 48 8.15 -0.85 -9.12
C ALA A 48 6.74 -1.43 -8.98
N LEU A 49 5.71 -0.68 -9.39
CA LEU A 49 4.31 -1.14 -9.39
C LEU A 49 4.12 -2.42 -10.23
N ALA A 50 4.78 -2.53 -11.38
CA ALA A 50 4.72 -3.73 -12.20
C ALA A 50 5.36 -4.96 -11.51
N SER A 51 6.50 -4.78 -10.84
CA SER A 51 7.16 -5.83 -10.05
C SER A 51 6.29 -6.25 -8.87
N TYR A 52 5.72 -5.29 -8.14
CA TYR A 52 4.80 -5.53 -7.03
C TYR A 52 3.52 -6.24 -7.45
N ALA A 53 2.92 -5.87 -8.58
CA ALA A 53 1.71 -6.53 -9.08
C ALA A 53 1.95 -8.03 -9.36
N LYS A 54 3.13 -8.39 -9.87
CA LYS A 54 3.49 -9.79 -10.13
C LYS A 54 3.58 -10.64 -8.87
N VAL A 55 3.89 -10.05 -7.70
CA VAL A 55 3.93 -10.77 -6.42
C VAL A 55 2.62 -11.53 -6.20
N PHE A 56 1.49 -10.88 -6.45
CA PHE A 56 0.17 -11.46 -6.22
C PHE A 56 -0.14 -12.66 -7.10
N ALA A 57 0.51 -12.82 -8.26
CA ALA A 57 0.39 -14.02 -9.09
C ALA A 57 0.96 -15.28 -8.39
N TYR A 58 1.88 -15.10 -7.44
CA TYR A 58 2.50 -16.19 -6.70
C TYR A 58 1.82 -16.47 -5.35
N VAL A 59 1.25 -15.44 -4.70
CA VAL A 59 0.76 -15.56 -3.31
C VAL A 59 -0.76 -15.46 -3.13
N ASN A 60 -1.51 -15.11 -4.17
CA ASN A 60 -2.98 -15.14 -4.08
C ASN A 60 -3.51 -16.55 -4.33
N GLY A 61 -4.57 -16.91 -3.58
CA GLY A 61 -5.22 -18.21 -3.71
C GLY A 61 -4.50 -19.39 -3.03
N LEU A 62 -3.38 -19.15 -2.34
CA LEU A 62 -2.76 -20.17 -1.49
C LEU A 62 -3.54 -20.29 -0.17
N SER A 63 -4.04 -21.49 0.14
CA SER A 63 -4.65 -21.80 1.44
C SER A 63 -3.56 -22.04 2.49
N VAL A 64 -3.82 -21.75 3.76
CA VAL A 64 -2.88 -21.96 4.87
C VAL A 64 -3.34 -23.14 5.72
N ALA A 65 -2.41 -24.00 6.12
CA ALA A 65 -2.70 -25.20 6.91
C ALA A 65 -3.43 -24.84 8.21
N GLY A 66 -4.62 -25.42 8.39
CA GLY A 66 -5.45 -25.23 9.56
C GLY A 66 -6.37 -24.01 9.51
N ASP A 67 -6.43 -23.27 8.40
CA ASP A 67 -7.50 -22.31 8.16
C ASP A 67 -8.81 -23.02 7.73
N ALA A 68 -9.95 -22.34 7.85
CA ALA A 68 -11.24 -22.90 7.47
C ALA A 68 -11.32 -23.29 5.98
N MET A 69 -10.46 -22.71 5.14
CA MET A 69 -10.42 -22.95 3.70
C MET A 69 -9.55 -24.16 3.32
N SER A 70 -8.66 -24.61 4.20
CA SER A 70 -7.72 -25.72 3.98
C SER A 70 -8.43 -27.05 3.78
N GLN A 71 -9.63 -27.21 4.35
CA GLN A 71 -10.49 -28.37 4.16
C GLN A 71 -11.09 -28.44 2.74
N TYR A 72 -11.30 -27.28 2.11
CA TYR A 72 -11.84 -27.16 0.74
C TYR A 72 -10.74 -27.14 -0.34
N ALA A 73 -9.47 -27.03 0.06
CA ALA A 73 -8.33 -27.01 -0.85
C ALA A 73 -8.04 -28.37 -1.53
N GLN A 74 -8.82 -29.41 -1.23
CA GLN A 74 -8.70 -30.74 -1.82
C GLN A 74 -9.09 -30.83 -3.32
N GLY A 75 -9.29 -29.70 -4.03
CA GLY A 75 -9.64 -29.65 -5.46
C GLY A 75 -8.91 -28.56 -6.26
N ALA A 76 -8.44 -28.96 -7.45
CA ALA A 76 -7.86 -28.22 -8.60
C ALA A 76 -6.68 -27.23 -8.39
N ALA A 77 -6.35 -26.77 -7.18
CA ALA A 77 -5.09 -26.04 -6.95
C ALA A 77 -4.31 -26.44 -5.68
N GLY A 78 -4.84 -27.34 -4.84
CA GLY A 78 -4.16 -28.36 -4.01
C GLY A 78 -2.96 -27.98 -3.12
N MET A 79 -2.54 -26.72 -3.07
CA MET A 79 -1.32 -26.30 -2.40
C MET A 79 -1.66 -25.60 -1.09
N THR A 80 -1.44 -26.32 0.00
CA THR A 80 -1.59 -25.79 1.36
C THR A 80 -0.24 -25.32 1.87
N ALA A 81 -0.12 -24.03 2.15
CA ALA A 81 1.04 -23.44 2.80
C ALA A 81 1.10 -23.88 4.27
N THR A 82 2.30 -24.10 4.82
CA THR A 82 2.44 -24.24 6.27
C THR A 82 2.03 -22.94 6.98
N LYS A 83 1.86 -22.96 8.30
CA LYS A 83 1.57 -21.74 9.06
C LYS A 83 2.69 -20.71 8.92
N GLU A 84 3.94 -21.16 8.90
CA GLU A 84 5.14 -20.33 8.72
C GLU A 84 5.14 -19.70 7.33
N GLN A 85 4.86 -20.48 6.29
CA GLN A 85 4.72 -19.96 4.93
C GLN A 85 3.53 -18.99 4.82
N GLY A 86 2.43 -19.27 5.49
CA GLY A 86 1.28 -18.37 5.60
C GLY A 86 1.67 -17.02 6.20
N ALA A 87 2.43 -17.02 7.29
CA ALA A 87 2.96 -15.79 7.90
C ALA A 87 3.91 -15.04 6.96
N GLN A 88 4.79 -15.74 6.24
CA GLN A 88 5.66 -15.13 5.23
C GLN A 88 4.86 -14.50 4.08
N ILE A 89 3.82 -15.18 3.59
CA ILE A 89 2.93 -14.68 2.55
C ILE A 89 2.24 -13.40 3.03
N GLN A 90 1.71 -13.39 4.26
CA GLN A 90 1.07 -12.21 4.84
C GLN A 90 2.06 -11.04 4.95
N ALA A 91 3.26 -11.27 5.47
CA ALA A 91 4.31 -10.26 5.59
C ALA A 91 4.71 -9.67 4.22
N VAL A 92 4.85 -10.52 3.19
CA VAL A 92 5.13 -10.07 1.82
C VAL A 92 3.97 -9.21 1.28
N LYS A 93 2.72 -9.63 1.46
CA LYS A 93 1.54 -8.88 1.01
C LYS A 93 1.45 -7.51 1.67
N VAL A 94 1.61 -7.44 2.99
CA VAL A 94 1.63 -6.18 3.75
C VAL A 94 2.71 -5.23 3.21
N ALA A 95 3.95 -5.71 3.08
CA ALA A 95 5.05 -4.89 2.60
C ALA A 95 4.81 -4.37 1.17
N VAL A 96 4.29 -5.23 0.29
CA VAL A 96 4.03 -4.89 -1.10
C VAL A 96 2.88 -3.88 -1.23
N TRP A 97 1.74 -4.10 -0.57
CA TRP A 97 0.66 -3.11 -0.58
C TRP A 97 1.10 -1.77 0.01
N ALA A 98 1.85 -1.77 1.11
CA ALA A 98 2.38 -0.55 1.70
C ALA A 98 3.29 0.22 0.71
N ASN A 99 4.14 -0.48 -0.04
CA ASN A 99 5.03 0.13 -1.02
C ASN A 99 4.30 0.56 -2.30
N MET A 100 3.28 -0.18 -2.74
CA MET A 100 2.39 0.25 -3.83
C MET A 100 1.66 1.54 -3.47
N ALA A 101 1.16 1.67 -2.23
CA ALA A 101 0.54 2.90 -1.75
C ALA A 101 1.50 4.10 -1.86
N LEU A 102 2.76 3.93 -1.43
CA LEU A 102 3.80 4.94 -1.59
C LEU A 102 4.03 5.32 -3.05
N CYS A 103 4.09 4.33 -3.95
CA CYS A 103 4.29 4.58 -5.38
C CYS A 103 3.13 5.36 -5.98
N HIS A 104 1.88 5.00 -5.66
CA HIS A 104 0.69 5.72 -6.12
C HIS A 104 0.65 7.16 -5.60
N LEU A 105 0.98 7.39 -4.33
CA LEU A 105 1.06 8.74 -3.76
C LEU A 105 2.12 9.61 -4.46
N LYS A 106 3.31 9.04 -4.72
CA LYS A 106 4.40 9.75 -5.40
C LYS A 106 4.09 10.04 -6.88
N LEU A 107 3.35 9.17 -7.55
CA LEU A 107 2.89 9.40 -8.91
C LEU A 107 1.78 10.45 -9.00
N GLY A 108 1.03 10.68 -7.91
CA GLY A 108 0.02 11.74 -7.76
C GLY A 108 -1.25 11.60 -8.62
N ALA A 109 -1.27 10.67 -9.58
CA ALA A 109 -2.38 10.54 -10.53
C ALA A 109 -3.53 9.62 -10.07
N GLN A 110 -3.32 8.81 -9.02
CA GLN A 110 -4.24 7.73 -8.63
C GLN A 110 -4.33 7.58 -7.09
N PRO A 111 -4.76 8.62 -6.35
CA PRO A 111 -4.86 8.55 -4.89
C PRO A 111 -5.84 7.48 -4.39
N GLU A 112 -6.86 7.11 -5.15
CA GLU A 112 -7.80 6.03 -4.82
C GLU A 112 -7.10 4.67 -4.74
N ARG A 113 -6.11 4.44 -5.62
CA ARG A 113 -5.31 3.21 -5.58
C ARG A 113 -4.39 3.18 -4.38
N ALA A 114 -3.85 4.32 -3.96
CA ALA A 114 -3.09 4.41 -2.72
C ALA A 114 -3.96 4.08 -1.50
N LEU A 115 -5.18 4.64 -1.46
CA LEU A 115 -6.15 4.38 -0.41
C LEU A 115 -6.51 2.89 -0.32
N SER A 116 -6.85 2.26 -1.46
CA SER A 116 -7.16 0.83 -1.52
C SER A 116 -6.00 -0.05 -1.07
N CYS A 117 -4.76 0.28 -1.46
CA CYS A 117 -3.58 -0.44 -0.97
C CYS A 117 -3.40 -0.29 0.55
N CYS A 118 -3.60 0.90 1.09
CA CYS A 118 -3.54 1.12 2.54
C CYS A 118 -4.63 0.34 3.28
N ASP A 119 -5.86 0.32 2.77
CA ASP A 119 -6.95 -0.45 3.37
C ASP A 119 -6.61 -1.95 3.45
N LYS A 120 -6.00 -2.51 2.40
CA LYS A 120 -5.53 -3.90 2.41
C LYS A 120 -4.46 -4.18 3.44
N VAL A 121 -3.58 -3.22 3.72
CA VAL A 121 -2.60 -3.35 4.82
C VAL A 121 -3.32 -3.31 6.17
N LEU A 122 -4.25 -2.38 6.37
CA LEU A 122 -4.93 -2.17 7.65
C LEU A 122 -5.96 -3.26 7.98
N GLU A 123 -6.47 -3.98 6.98
CA GLU A 123 -7.25 -5.21 7.16
C GLU A 123 -6.42 -6.30 7.86
N LEU A 124 -5.10 -6.34 7.63
CA LEU A 124 -4.18 -7.33 8.20
C LEU A 124 -3.47 -6.82 9.46
N GLU A 125 -3.06 -5.56 9.43
CA GLU A 125 -2.32 -4.89 10.49
C GLU A 125 -2.97 -3.53 10.79
N PRO A 126 -4.04 -3.51 11.61
CA PRO A 126 -4.80 -2.28 11.88
C PRO A 126 -3.95 -1.12 12.43
N GLN A 127 -2.88 -1.46 13.18
CA GLN A 127 -1.97 -0.49 13.79
C GLN A 127 -0.74 -0.13 12.95
N HIS A 128 -0.69 -0.53 11.67
CA HIS A 128 0.46 -0.24 10.83
C HIS A 128 0.62 1.28 10.56
N SER A 129 1.52 1.95 11.29
CA SER A 129 1.68 3.41 11.28
C SER A 129 1.92 4.00 9.88
N LYS A 130 2.85 3.42 9.09
CA LYS A 130 3.13 3.93 7.73
C LYS A 130 1.92 3.82 6.79
N ALA A 131 1.08 2.79 6.93
CA ALA A 131 -0.11 2.62 6.11
C ALA A 131 -1.19 3.63 6.52
N ARG A 132 -1.41 3.84 7.82
CA ARG A 132 -2.30 4.91 8.33
C ARG A 132 -1.87 6.29 7.86
N PHE A 133 -0.59 6.61 7.98
CA PHE A 133 -0.03 7.88 7.50
C PHE A 133 -0.26 8.07 5.99
N ARG A 134 0.08 7.06 5.17
CA ARG A 134 -0.12 7.12 3.70
C ARG A 134 -1.61 7.17 3.32
N LYS A 135 -2.49 6.51 4.08
CA LYS A 135 -3.95 6.58 3.88
C LYS A 135 -4.46 7.99 4.08
N ALA A 136 -3.99 8.68 5.14
CA ALA A 136 -4.32 10.08 5.35
C ALA A 136 -3.81 10.97 4.21
N GLN A 137 -2.58 10.75 3.70
CA GLN A 137 -2.07 11.48 2.54
C GLN A 137 -2.94 11.27 1.29
N ALA A 138 -3.40 10.05 1.04
CA ALA A 138 -4.32 9.75 -0.06
C ALA A 138 -5.66 10.48 0.12
N MET A 139 -6.21 10.47 1.34
CA MET A 139 -7.45 11.20 1.68
C MET A 139 -7.30 12.72 1.47
N VAL A 140 -6.14 13.30 1.79
CA VAL A 140 -5.84 14.72 1.52
C VAL A 140 -5.85 15.01 0.01
N GLN A 141 -5.28 14.12 -0.82
CA GLN A 141 -5.32 14.26 -2.28
C GLN A 141 -6.75 14.13 -2.84
N LEU A 142 -7.64 13.42 -2.14
CA LEU A 142 -9.05 13.25 -2.46
C LEU A 142 -9.97 14.31 -1.81
N ALA A 143 -9.41 15.35 -1.19
CA ALA A 143 -10.15 16.37 -0.44
C ALA A 143 -11.04 15.82 0.70
N HIS A 144 -10.74 14.63 1.22
CA HIS A 144 -11.38 14.07 2.41
C HIS A 144 -10.69 14.56 3.69
N TYR A 145 -10.66 15.88 3.89
CA TYR A 145 -9.81 16.53 4.90
C TYR A 145 -10.17 16.15 6.34
N GLU A 146 -11.46 16.06 6.67
CA GLU A 146 -11.93 15.73 8.02
C GLU A 146 -11.49 14.32 8.43
N ARG A 147 -11.69 13.34 7.54
CA ARG A 147 -11.30 11.94 7.78
C ARG A 147 -9.78 11.80 7.87
N ALA A 148 -9.04 12.52 7.02
CA ALA A 148 -7.59 12.55 7.08
C ALA A 148 -7.08 13.16 8.40
N TYR A 149 -7.70 14.24 8.88
CA TYR A 149 -7.33 14.90 10.13
C TYR A 149 -7.57 14.00 11.34
N GLN A 150 -8.71 13.32 11.39
CA GLN A 150 -9.01 12.37 12.46
C GLN A 150 -7.93 11.27 12.52
N LEU A 151 -7.64 10.62 11.39
CA LEU A 151 -6.65 9.55 11.33
C LEU A 151 -5.24 10.01 11.70
N LEU A 152 -4.84 11.21 11.27
CA LEU A 152 -3.53 11.78 11.65
C LEU A 152 -3.47 12.18 13.12
N SER A 153 -4.59 12.64 13.70
CA SER A 153 -4.68 12.97 15.13
C SER A 153 -4.52 11.71 15.98
N GLU A 154 -5.25 10.64 15.65
CA GLU A 154 -5.10 9.32 16.31
C GLU A 154 -3.65 8.82 16.21
N LEU A 155 -3.04 8.91 15.02
CA LEU A 155 -1.64 8.51 14.84
C LEU A 155 -0.65 9.39 15.64
N LEU A 156 -0.96 10.68 15.82
CA LEU A 156 -0.12 11.58 16.62
C LEU A 156 -0.25 11.32 18.12
N GLU A 157 -1.42 10.90 18.60
CA GLU A 157 -1.62 10.49 19.99
C GLU A 157 -0.77 9.25 20.32
N GLU A 158 -0.70 8.29 19.41
CA GLU A 158 0.14 7.10 19.56
C GLU A 158 1.64 7.40 19.36
N GLU A 159 1.98 8.33 18.46
CA GLU A 159 3.35 8.72 18.16
C GLU A 159 3.59 10.24 18.38
N PRO A 160 3.58 10.75 19.64
CA PRO A 160 3.62 12.20 19.91
C PRO A 160 4.87 12.91 19.39
N LYS A 161 5.96 12.18 19.14
CA LYS A 161 7.23 12.72 18.64
C LYS A 161 7.33 12.69 17.11
N ASN A 162 6.38 12.11 16.39
CA ASN A 162 6.42 11.99 14.93
C ASN A 162 6.27 13.36 14.23
N ALA A 163 7.39 13.91 13.79
CA ALA A 163 7.44 15.21 13.11
C ALA A 163 6.75 15.20 11.75
N ALA A 164 6.74 14.06 11.04
CA ALA A 164 6.10 13.93 9.74
C ALA A 164 4.58 14.07 9.88
N VAL A 165 3.98 13.40 10.88
CA VAL A 165 2.53 13.51 11.17
C VAL A 165 2.13 14.94 11.50
N ARG A 166 2.89 15.63 12.37
CA ARG A 166 2.63 17.05 12.68
C ARG A 166 2.72 17.94 11.44
N SER A 167 3.70 17.69 10.57
CA SER A 167 3.84 18.46 9.33
C SER A 167 2.68 18.23 8.37
N GLU A 168 2.23 16.98 8.25
CA GLU A 168 1.11 16.61 7.39
C GLU A 168 -0.20 17.24 7.89
N ILE A 169 -0.45 17.25 9.20
CA ILE A 169 -1.62 17.93 9.79
C ILE A 169 -1.63 19.42 9.44
N ARG A 170 -0.49 20.11 9.58
CA ARG A 170 -0.39 21.53 9.21
C ARG A 170 -0.67 21.75 7.72
N ALA A 171 -0.09 20.92 6.85
CA ALA A 171 -0.30 21.02 5.41
C ALA A 171 -1.77 20.75 5.03
N LEU A 172 -2.42 19.78 5.68
CA LEU A 172 -3.83 19.47 5.54
C LEU A 172 -4.71 20.67 5.92
N GLN A 173 -4.44 21.31 7.06
CA GLN A 173 -5.23 22.46 7.53
C GLN A 173 -5.19 23.64 6.55
N VAL A 174 -4.03 23.90 5.93
CA VAL A 174 -3.90 24.92 4.88
C VAL A 174 -4.79 24.57 3.67
N LYS A 175 -4.66 23.35 3.14
CA LYS A 175 -5.48 22.89 2.01
C LYS A 175 -6.97 22.92 2.29
N LYS A 176 -7.38 22.52 3.49
CA LYS A 176 -8.78 22.56 3.92
C LYS A 176 -9.31 23.99 3.91
N ARG A 177 -8.55 24.94 4.46
CA ARG A 177 -8.95 26.36 4.49
C ARG A 177 -9.12 26.93 3.10
N GLU A 178 -8.21 26.60 2.17
CA GLU A 178 -8.31 27.00 0.75
C GLU A 178 -9.58 26.43 0.11
N TYR A 179 -9.82 25.12 0.29
CA TYR A 179 -11.02 24.44 -0.20
C TYR A 179 -12.33 25.06 0.34
N ASP A 180 -12.40 25.29 1.66
CA ASP A 180 -13.58 25.89 2.30
C ASP A 180 -13.82 27.34 1.81
N ALA A 181 -12.74 28.11 1.60
CA ALA A 181 -12.83 29.48 1.09
C ALA A 181 -13.34 29.52 -0.37
N GLU A 182 -12.85 28.62 -1.22
CA GLU A 182 -13.33 28.48 -2.59
C GLU A 182 -14.80 28.06 -2.66
N ALA A 183 -15.22 27.10 -1.83
CA ALA A 183 -16.61 26.67 -1.74
C ALA A 183 -17.53 27.84 -1.38
N LYS A 184 -17.16 28.60 -0.34
CA LYS A 184 -17.92 29.79 0.10
C LYS A 184 -17.98 30.88 -0.98
N ALA A 185 -16.90 31.09 -1.72
CA ALA A 185 -16.87 32.07 -2.82
C ALA A 185 -17.83 31.68 -3.95
N LYS A 186 -17.85 30.39 -4.32
CA LYS A 186 -18.76 29.84 -5.34
C LYS A 186 -20.22 29.96 -4.91
N GLU A 187 -20.55 29.64 -3.67
CA GLU A 187 -21.91 29.79 -3.12
C GLU A 187 -22.39 31.24 -3.19
N LYS A 188 -21.55 32.20 -2.76
CA LYS A 188 -21.88 33.63 -2.82
C LYS A 188 -22.13 34.10 -4.25
N SER A 189 -21.32 33.66 -5.21
CA SER A 189 -21.51 34.00 -6.62
C SER A 189 -22.78 33.37 -7.21
N ALA A 190 -23.06 32.11 -6.87
CA ALA A 190 -24.26 31.42 -7.34
C ALA A 190 -25.54 32.08 -6.82
N PHE A 191 -25.58 32.42 -5.53
CA PHE A 191 -26.69 33.13 -4.91
C PHE A 191 -26.87 34.54 -5.51
N GLY A 192 -25.79 35.30 -5.69
CA GLY A 192 -25.85 36.65 -6.27
C GLY A 192 -26.35 36.71 -7.72
N ASN A 193 -26.17 35.63 -8.49
CA ASN A 193 -26.70 35.51 -9.86
C ASN A 193 -28.15 35.01 -9.92
N MET A 194 -28.70 34.48 -8.82
CA MET A 194 -30.06 33.93 -8.78
C MET A 194 -31.15 35.00 -8.51
N PHE A 195 -30.76 36.17 -8.00
CA PHE A 195 -31.67 37.29 -7.68
C PHE A 195 -31.43 38.53 -8.56
N LYS A 196 -30.78 38.36 -9.71
CA LYS A 196 -30.69 39.34 -10.80
C LYS A 196 -31.49 38.82 -11.98
#